data_AF-A0A6N8G8L6-F1
#
_entry.id   AF-A0A6N8G8L6-F1
#
_cell.length_a   1.000
_cell.length_b   1.000
_cell.length_c   1.000
_cell.angle_alpha   90.00
_cell.angle_beta   90.00
_cell.angle_gamma   90.00
#
_symmetry.space_group_name_H-M   'P 1'
#
loop_
_entity.id
_entity.type
_entity.pdbx_description
1 polymer ?
#
loop_
_entity_poly.entity_id
_entity_poly.type
_entity_poly.pdbx_seq_one_letter_code
_entity_poly.pdbx_strand_id
1 'polypeptide(L)'
;MQREADRRGIALEPDPDTGPPAEMPAELAPWACKVAGKGWCVFAALDRDSEITTPAERDFVPLAQVLANSWQIMDGTGSVRVTKTPG
;
A
#
# COMPACT_ATOMS: atom_id res chain seq x y z
N MET A 1 -8.06 3.57 -4.81
CA MET A 1 -6.86 2.99 -5.46
C MET A 1 -6.92 3.09 -6.98
N GLN A 2 -7.97 2.61 -7.66
CA GLN A 2 -8.07 2.67 -9.14
C GLN A 2 -7.75 4.05 -9.75
N ARG A 3 -8.44 5.11 -9.30
CA ARG A 3 -8.21 6.49 -9.78
C ARG A 3 -6.74 6.95 -9.68
N GLU A 4 -6.04 6.51 -8.63
CA GLU A 4 -4.65 6.89 -8.40
C GLU A 4 -3.69 6.08 -9.27
N ALA A 5 -4.01 4.80 -9.51
CA ALA A 5 -3.29 3.97 -10.46
C ALA A 5 -3.44 4.54 -11.89
N ASP A 6 -4.66 4.88 -12.30
CA ASP A 6 -4.95 5.49 -13.61
C ASP A 6 -4.18 6.81 -13.79
N ARG A 7 -4.20 7.68 -12.77
CA ARG A 7 -3.48 8.96 -12.77
C ARG A 7 -1.97 8.79 -12.99
N ARG A 8 -1.41 7.67 -12.55
CA ARG A 8 0.03 7.37 -12.61
C ARG A 8 0.40 6.42 -13.77
N GLY A 9 -0.57 6.00 -14.58
CA GLY A 9 -0.35 5.00 -15.64
C GLY A 9 0.04 3.62 -15.11
N ILE A 10 -0.36 3.29 -13.88
CA ILE A 10 -0.11 1.99 -13.25
C ILE A 10 -1.27 1.06 -13.57
N ALA A 11 -0.97 -0.07 -14.19
CA ALA A 11 -1.97 -1.10 -14.46
C ALA A 11 -2.23 -1.92 -13.18
N LEU A 12 -3.49 -1.95 -12.75
CA LEU A 12 -3.94 -2.90 -11.74
C LEU A 12 -4.36 -4.20 -12.41
N GLU A 13 -4.00 -5.33 -11.81
CA GLU A 13 -4.54 -6.61 -12.24
C GLU A 13 -5.99 -6.69 -11.73
N PRO A 14 -6.97 -7.02 -12.60
CA PRO A 14 -8.31 -7.32 -12.13
C PRO A 14 -8.20 -8.48 -11.14
N ASP A 15 -8.95 -8.45 -10.05
CA ASP A 15 -8.90 -9.44 -8.98
C ASP A 15 -9.71 -10.68 -9.42
N PRO A 16 -9.10 -11.73 -10.03
CA PRO A 16 -9.91 -12.68 -10.79
C PRO A 16 -10.42 -13.82 -9.92
N ASP A 17 -9.61 -14.35 -8.98
CA ASP A 17 -9.94 -15.64 -8.33
C ASP A 17 -9.19 -15.90 -7.02
N THR A 18 -8.29 -15.01 -6.59
CA THR A 18 -7.46 -15.20 -5.40
C THR A 18 -7.50 -13.93 -4.60
N GLY A 19 -8.32 -13.92 -3.55
CA GLY A 19 -8.40 -12.82 -2.60
C GLY A 19 -7.03 -12.47 -1.98
N PRO A 20 -6.98 -11.47 -1.08
CA PRO A 20 -5.74 -11.04 -0.45
C PRO A 20 -4.95 -12.24 0.14
N PRO A 21 -3.60 -12.25 0.06
CA PRO A 21 -2.77 -13.28 0.66
C PRO A 21 -3.13 -13.53 2.11
N ALA A 22 -3.03 -14.78 2.56
CA ALA A 22 -3.43 -15.17 3.92
C ALA A 22 -2.62 -14.45 5.01
N GLU A 23 -1.39 -14.05 4.69
CA GLU A 23 -0.53 -13.25 5.56
C GLU A 23 -0.96 -11.77 5.65
N MET A 24 -1.91 -11.30 4.84
CA MET A 24 -2.38 -9.92 4.88
C MET A 24 -3.36 -9.73 6.05
N PRO A 25 -3.05 -8.81 6.99
CA PRO A 25 -4.00 -8.34 7.99
C PRO A 25 -5.31 -7.86 7.35
N ALA A 26 -6.44 -8.26 7.93
CA ALA A 26 -7.77 -7.92 7.39
C ALA A 26 -7.99 -6.40 7.27
N GLU A 27 -7.42 -5.62 8.19
CA GLU A 27 -7.46 -4.16 8.18
C GLU A 27 -6.65 -3.51 7.03
N LEU A 28 -5.68 -4.21 6.44
CA LEU A 28 -4.94 -3.75 5.27
C LEU A 28 -5.66 -4.02 3.95
N ALA A 29 -6.59 -4.99 3.91
CA ALA A 29 -7.28 -5.38 2.68
C ALA A 29 -7.95 -4.21 1.93
N PRO A 30 -8.63 -3.25 2.59
CA PRO A 30 -9.21 -2.08 1.92
C PRO A 30 -8.18 -1.14 1.28
N TRP A 31 -6.91 -1.26 1.67
CA TRP A 31 -5.79 -0.44 1.22
C TRP A 31 -4.86 -1.17 0.24
N ALA A 32 -5.20 -2.41 -0.13
CA ALA A 32 -4.40 -3.27 -0.98
C ALA A 32 -5.02 -3.45 -2.37
N CYS A 33 -4.17 -3.57 -3.38
CA CYS A 33 -4.54 -3.96 -4.73
C CYS A 33 -3.40 -4.73 -5.40
N LYS A 34 -3.73 -5.53 -6.40
CA LYS A 34 -2.72 -6.22 -7.21
C LYS A 34 -2.25 -5.31 -8.35
N VAL A 35 -0.96 -5.02 -8.39
CA VAL A 35 -0.32 -4.17 -9.41
C VAL A 35 0.42 -5.06 -10.41
N ALA A 36 0.18 -4.82 -11.70
CA ALA A 36 0.80 -5.59 -12.78
C ALA A 36 2.33 -5.55 -12.66
N GLY A 37 2.96 -6.73 -12.61
CA GLY A 37 4.42 -6.87 -12.49
C GLY A 37 5.00 -6.57 -11.11
N LYS A 38 4.19 -6.16 -10.12
CA LYS A 38 4.61 -5.98 -8.71
C LYS A 38 3.89 -6.94 -7.75
N GLY A 39 2.75 -7.50 -8.14
CA GLY A 39 1.93 -8.35 -7.27
C GLY A 39 1.10 -7.53 -6.28
N TRP A 40 0.82 -8.08 -5.11
CA TRP A 40 0.05 -7.39 -4.08
C TRP A 40 0.82 -6.19 -3.53
N CYS A 41 0.20 -5.02 -3.59
CA CYS A 41 0.72 -3.76 -3.07
C CYS A 41 -0.31 -3.09 -2.17
N VAL A 42 0.17 -2.28 -1.24
CA VAL A 42 -0.63 -1.38 -0.41
C VAL A 42 -0.35 0.04 -0.84
N PHE A 43 -1.39 0.87 -0.95
CA PHE A 43 -1.22 2.29 -1.21
C PHE A 43 -0.75 3.00 0.06
N ALA A 44 0.55 3.26 0.13
CA ALA A 44 1.23 3.65 1.35
C ALA A 44 2.24 4.76 1.14
N ALA A 45 2.47 5.55 2.18
CA ALA A 45 3.63 6.43 2.25
C ALA A 45 4.78 5.74 2.99
N LEU A 46 5.96 5.74 2.37
CA LEU A 46 7.20 5.31 3.00
C LEU A 46 7.76 6.49 3.77
N ASP A 47 7.59 6.46 5.08
CA ASP A 47 8.09 7.55 5.89
C ASP A 47 9.59 7.40 6.14
N ARG A 48 10.29 8.55 6.10
CA ARG A 48 11.68 8.62 6.54
C ARG A 48 11.87 9.35 7.85
N ASP A 49 10.93 10.21 8.31
CA ASP A 49 10.97 10.95 9.60
C ASP A 49 9.91 12.08 9.69
N SER A 50 8.93 12.18 8.78
CA SER A 50 8.02 13.35 8.69
C SER A 50 6.64 13.11 9.32
N GLU A 51 6.15 14.04 10.14
CA GLU A 51 4.80 13.96 10.73
C GLU A 51 3.65 14.09 9.71
N ILE A 52 3.94 14.61 8.51
CA ILE A 52 2.93 14.88 7.48
C ILE A 52 3.37 14.19 6.19
N THR A 53 2.48 13.36 5.62
CA THR A 53 2.69 12.71 4.32
C THR A 53 1.69 13.21 3.30
N THR A 54 2.21 13.86 2.27
CA THR A 54 1.44 14.39 1.15
C THR A 54 0.95 13.25 0.23
N PRO A 55 -0.13 13.47 -0.55
CA PRO A 55 -0.59 12.49 -1.53
C PRO A 55 0.47 12.10 -2.58
N ALA A 56 1.43 12.99 -2.86
CA ALA A 56 2.50 12.75 -3.83
C ALA A 56 3.57 11.78 -3.32
N GLU A 57 3.76 11.70 -2.00
CA GLU A 57 4.74 10.82 -1.35
C GLU A 57 4.25 9.38 -1.17
N ARG A 58 2.97 9.13 -1.46
CA ARG A 58 2.38 7.80 -1.41
C ARG A 58 2.71 7.05 -2.69
N ASP A 59 2.89 5.75 -2.60
CA ASP A 59 3.06 4.85 -3.74
C ASP A 59 2.43 3.48 -3.46
N PHE A 60 2.35 2.64 -4.49
CA PHE A 60 1.99 1.23 -4.34
C PHE A 60 3.22 0.45 -3.86
N VAL A 61 3.29 0.26 -2.55
CA VAL A 61 4.39 -0.45 -1.87
C VAL A 61 4.08 -1.95 -1.84
N PRO A 62 5.01 -2.84 -2.23
CA PRO A 62 4.80 -4.29 -2.16
C PRO A 62 4.36 -4.75 -0.76
N LEU A 63 3.36 -5.63 -0.67
CA LEU A 63 2.82 -6.12 0.58
C LEU A 63 3.91 -6.73 1.47
N ALA A 64 4.81 -7.53 0.90
CA ALA A 64 5.94 -8.12 1.62
C ALA A 64 6.81 -7.05 2.31
N GLN A 65 7.02 -5.90 1.66
CA GLN A 65 7.76 -4.78 2.24
C GLN A 65 6.96 -4.10 3.37
N VAL A 66 5.65 -3.97 3.23
CA VAL A 66 4.79 -3.43 4.30
C VAL A 66 4.83 -4.33 5.54
N LEU A 67 4.66 -5.65 5.35
CA LEU A 67 4.64 -6.62 6.45
C LEU A 67 6.02 -6.80 7.12
N ALA A 68 7.11 -6.52 6.41
CA ALA A 68 8.46 -6.53 6.97
C ALA A 68 8.80 -5.30 7.83
N ASN A 69 7.92 -4.30 7.87
CA ASN A 69 8.13 -3.03 8.56
C ASN A 69 6.98 -2.75 9.53
N SER A 70 7.13 -1.68 10.32
CA SER A 70 6.02 -1.15 11.09
C SER A 70 5.08 -0.38 10.17
N TRP A 71 3.78 -0.50 10.39
CA TRP A 71 2.79 0.20 9.59
C TRP A 71 1.59 0.64 10.43
N GLN A 72 0.91 1.68 9.97
CA GLN A 72 -0.27 2.24 10.62
C GLN A 72 -1.25 2.75 9.55
N ILE A 73 -2.54 2.45 9.73
CA ILE A 73 -3.59 3.03 8.89
C ILE A 73 -3.77 4.50 9.30
N MET A 74 -3.71 5.40 8.30
CA MET A 74 -3.85 6.83 8.52
C MET A 74 -5.29 7.24 8.26
N ASP A 75 -6.08 7.34 9.33
CA ASP A 75 -7.50 7.72 9.27
C ASP A 75 -7.72 9.02 8.47
N GLY A 76 -8.76 9.02 7.64
CA GLY A 76 -9.14 10.18 6.81
C GLY A 76 -8.23 10.47 5.60
N THR A 77 -7.06 9.83 5.47
CA THR A 77 -6.13 10.11 4.36
C THR A 77 -6.25 9.16 3.17
N GLY A 78 -6.89 8.02 3.37
CA GLY A 78 -7.00 6.99 2.34
C GLY A 78 -5.71 6.18 2.12
N SER A 79 -4.83 6.06 3.13
CA SER A 79 -3.50 5.45 2.96
C SER A 79 -2.94 4.82 4.22
N VAL A 80 -1.89 4.02 4.04
CA VAL A 80 -1.11 3.39 5.10
C VAL A 80 0.23 4.10 5.24
N ARG A 81 0.68 4.34 6.47
CA ARG A 81 2.06 4.79 6.75
C ARG A 81 2.92 3.56 7.00
N VAL A 82 4.11 3.52 6.41
CA VAL A 82 5.10 2.45 6.64
C VAL A 82 6.37 3.08 7.17
N THR A 83 6.79 2.68 8.37
CA THR A 83 8.00 3.15 9.04
C THR A 83 8.99 2.01 9.14
N LYS A 84 10.26 2.30 8.85
CA LYS A 84 11.31 1.28 8.93
C LYS A 84 11.47 0.83 10.37
N THR A 85 11.39 -0.48 10.61
CA THR A 85 11.71 -1.04 11.93
C THR A 85 13.19 -0.74 12.22
N PRO A 86 13.56 -0.21 13.40
CA PRO A 86 14.96 -0.07 13.78
C PRO A 86 15.64 -1.44 13.69
N GLY A 87 16.76 -1.49 12.95
CA GLY A 87 17.59 -2.69 12.82
C GLY A 87 18.47 -2.92 14.04
#